data_AF-A0A371AWE0-F1
#
_entry.id   AF-A0A371AWE0-F1
#
_cell.length_a   1.000
_cell.length_b   1.000
_cell.length_c   1.000
_cell.angle_alpha   90.00
_cell.angle_beta   90.00
_cell.angle_gamma   90.00
#
_symmetry.space_group_name_H-M   'P 1'
#
loop_
_entity.id
_entity.type
_entity.pdbx_description
1 polymer ?
#
loop_
_entity_poly.entity_id
_entity_poly.type
_entity_poly.pdbx_seq_one_letter_code
_entity_poly.pdbx_strand_id
1 'polypeptide(L)'
;MERTSAKEAVKELTLALMYLTRFSIQDRSCASENNAWKGYPFKVLDELEEEGMINQGSHRSKSVHIYDVGLEQARGLLEKYGIEDWEE
;
A
#
# COMPACT_ATOMS: atom_id res chain seq x y z
N MET A 1 -7.92 22.31 11.38
CA MET A 1 -7.24 21.20 10.70
C MET A 1 -6.54 21.75 9.48
N GLU A 2 -5.24 21.51 9.36
CA GLU A 2 -4.55 21.74 8.09
C GLU A 2 -5.17 20.84 7.02
N ARG A 3 -5.37 21.39 5.81
CA ARG A 3 -5.91 20.61 4.71
C ARG A 3 -4.77 19.87 4.02
N THR A 4 -4.89 18.54 3.91
CA THR A 4 -3.99 17.74 3.09
C THR A 4 -4.09 18.20 1.62
N SER A 5 -2.95 18.37 0.96
CA SER A 5 -2.93 18.72 -0.46
C SER A 5 -3.54 17.59 -1.30
N ALA A 6 -4.08 17.90 -2.47
CA ALA A 6 -4.65 16.87 -3.34
C ALA A 6 -3.62 15.78 -3.71
N LYS A 7 -2.35 16.16 -3.93
CA LYS A 7 -1.27 15.21 -4.23
C LYS A 7 -1.03 14.27 -3.07
N GLU A 8 -0.92 14.82 -1.86
CA GLU A 8 -0.69 14.03 -0.65
C GLU A 8 -1.88 13.12 -0.35
N ALA A 9 -3.11 13.62 -0.51
CA ALA A 9 -4.31 12.83 -0.32
C ALA A 9 -4.37 11.63 -1.28
N VAL A 10 -3.96 11.81 -2.55
CA VAL A 10 -3.90 10.69 -3.50
C VAL A 10 -2.88 9.63 -3.04
N LYS A 11 -1.72 10.04 -2.51
CA LYS A 11 -0.70 9.12 -1.97
C LYS A 11 -1.22 8.36 -0.76
N GLU A 12 -1.74 9.10 0.24
CA GLU A 12 -2.30 8.52 1.47
C GLU A 12 -3.43 7.54 1.17
N LEU A 13 -4.42 7.94 0.36
CA LEU A 13 -5.55 7.08 0.02
C LEU A 13 -5.14 5.86 -0.82
N THR A 14 -4.10 5.99 -1.65
CA THR A 14 -3.54 4.86 -2.40
C THR A 14 -2.95 3.81 -1.46
N LEU A 15 -2.12 4.23 -0.50
CA LEU A 15 -1.52 3.32 0.47
C LEU A 15 -2.60 2.64 1.34
N ALA A 16 -3.58 3.40 1.83
CA ALA A 16 -4.70 2.86 2.60
C ALA A 16 -5.52 1.85 1.79
N LEU A 17 -5.84 2.15 0.52
CA LEU A 17 -6.58 1.24 -0.35
C LEU A 17 -5.77 -0.02 -0.69
N MET A 18 -4.47 0.12 -0.92
CA MET A 18 -3.55 -1.02 -1.09
C MET A 18 -3.55 -1.94 0.13
N TYR A 19 -3.49 -1.37 1.33
CA TYR A 19 -3.56 -2.13 2.58
C TYR A 19 -4.90 -2.84 2.75
N LEU A 20 -6.02 -2.17 2.49
CA LEU A 20 -7.35 -2.76 2.63
C LEU A 20 -7.62 -3.87 1.58
N THR A 21 -7.01 -3.77 0.40
CA THR A 21 -7.17 -4.74 -0.70
C THR A 21 -6.03 -5.75 -0.78
N ARG A 22 -5.18 -5.81 0.25
CA ARG A 22 -4.01 -6.70 0.25
C ARG A 22 -4.44 -8.17 0.31
N PHE A 23 -3.61 -9.04 -0.25
CA PHE A 23 -3.83 -10.48 -0.28
C PHE A 23 -2.51 -11.25 -0.13
N SER A 24 -2.62 -12.49 0.32
CA SER A 24 -1.52 -13.45 0.33
C SER A 24 -1.47 -14.21 -0.99
N ILE A 25 -0.31 -14.26 -1.62
CA ILE A 25 -0.05 -15.15 -2.77
C ILE A 25 0.64 -16.40 -2.23
N GLN A 26 0.00 -17.54 -2.39
CA GLN A 26 0.64 -18.83 -2.17
C GLN A 26 1.03 -19.42 -3.53
N ASP A 27 2.29 -19.29 -3.92
CA ASP A 27 2.85 -19.99 -5.07
C ASP A 27 3.54 -21.30 -4.61
N ARG A 28 3.79 -22.22 -5.55
CA ARG A 28 4.38 -23.54 -5.25
C ARG A 28 5.76 -23.44 -4.61
N SER A 29 6.47 -22.33 -4.79
CA SER A 29 7.83 -22.11 -4.28
C SER A 29 7.95 -20.98 -3.25
N CYS A 30 6.92 -20.16 -3.04
CA CYS A 30 6.96 -19.03 -2.13
C CYS A 30 5.56 -18.63 -1.67
N ALA A 31 5.40 -18.44 -0.36
CA ALA A 31 4.26 -17.73 0.20
C ALA A 31 4.70 -16.29 0.46
N SER A 32 4.05 -15.31 -0.19
CA SER A 32 4.21 -13.90 0.14
C SER A 32 2.88 -13.36 0.67
N GLU A 33 2.95 -12.72 1.82
CA GLU A 33 1.82 -12.00 2.41
C GLU A 33 1.88 -10.52 2.00
N ASN A 34 0.82 -9.77 2.29
CA ASN A 34 0.78 -8.31 2.10
C ASN A 34 1.04 -7.84 0.66
N ASN A 35 0.51 -8.56 -0.33
CA ASN A 35 0.59 -8.11 -1.72
C ASN A 35 -0.64 -7.28 -2.10
N ALA A 36 -0.47 -6.29 -2.97
CA ALA A 36 -1.57 -5.59 -3.63
C ALA A 36 -1.35 -5.58 -5.15
N TRP A 37 -2.42 -5.40 -5.93
CA TRP A 37 -2.29 -5.28 -7.39
C TRP A 37 -1.71 -3.91 -7.77
N LYS A 38 -0.87 -3.86 -8.81
CA LYS A 38 -0.44 -2.62 -9.48
C LYS A 38 -1.60 -2.07 -10.31
N GLY A 39 -2.48 -1.32 -9.67
CA GLY A 39 -3.62 -0.64 -10.31
C GLY A 39 -3.67 0.86 -10.07
N TYR A 40 -2.61 1.43 -9.50
CA TYR A 40 -2.56 2.80 -9.00
C TYR A 40 -1.66 3.69 -9.86
N PRO A 41 -1.74 5.03 -9.75
CA PRO A 41 -0.88 5.93 -10.50
C PRO A 41 0.60 5.62 -10.28
N PHE A 42 1.36 5.39 -11.36
CA PHE A 42 2.77 4.98 -11.28
C PHE A 42 3.63 5.92 -10.43
N LYS A 43 3.45 7.24 -10.59
CA LYS A 43 4.18 8.23 -9.79
C LYS A 43 3.99 8.04 -8.29
N VAL A 44 2.79 7.64 -7.85
CA VAL A 44 2.51 7.38 -6.43
C VAL A 44 3.20 6.10 -5.98
N LEU A 45 3.19 5.06 -6.81
CA LEU A 45 3.91 3.82 -6.52
C LEU A 45 5.43 4.06 -6.42
N ASP A 46 5.97 4.89 -7.31
CA ASP A 46 7.39 5.26 -7.28
C ASP A 46 7.73 6.04 -6.01
N GLU A 47 6.91 7.03 -5.62
CA GLU A 47 7.08 7.78 -4.36
C GLU A 47 7.00 6.85 -3.13
N LEU A 48 6.06 5.90 -3.10
CA LEU A 48 5.92 4.93 -1.99
C LEU A 48 7.10 3.93 -1.93
N GLU A 49 7.67 3.55 -3.08
CA GLU A 49 8.84 2.68 -3.14
C GLU A 49 10.13 3.44 -2.73
N GLU A 50 10.28 4.70 -3.16
CA GLU A 50 11.36 5.58 -2.69
C GLU A 50 11.30 5.81 -1.18
N GLU A 51 10.09 5.92 -0.61
CA GLU A 51 9.85 6.01 0.84
C GLU A 51 10.01 4.66 1.57
N GLY A 52 10.31 3.56 0.86
CA GLY A 52 10.54 2.24 1.45
C GLY A 52 9.29 1.56 2.00
N MET A 53 8.09 2.01 1.60
CA MET A 53 6.82 1.46 2.07
C MET A 53 6.40 0.22 1.27
N ILE A 54 6.78 0.17 -0.01
CA ILE A 54 6.40 -0.92 -0.92
C ILE A 54 7.59 -1.39 -1.76
N ASN A 55 7.44 -2.57 -2.37
CA ASN A 55 8.32 -3.12 -3.37
C ASN A 55 7.52 -3.45 -4.62
N GLN A 56 7.79 -2.75 -5.71
CA GLN A 56 7.13 -2.99 -6.99
C GLN A 56 7.67 -4.25 -7.68
N GLY A 57 8.81 -4.78 -7.27
CA GLY A 57 9.50 -5.87 -7.92
C GLY A 57 9.92 -5.49 -9.34
N SER A 58 9.86 -6.45 -10.26
CA SER A 58 10.23 -6.19 -11.66
C SER A 58 9.19 -5.32 -12.39
N HIS A 59 9.60 -4.70 -13.50
CA HIS A 59 8.70 -3.96 -14.38
C HIS A 59 7.57 -4.83 -15.00
N ARG A 60 7.73 -6.17 -14.99
CA ARG A 60 6.69 -7.11 -15.43
C ARG A 60 5.82 -7.65 -14.30
N SER A 61 6.18 -7.36 -13.05
CA SER A 61 5.40 -7.77 -11.88
C SER A 61 4.06 -7.05 -11.88
N LYS A 62 2.99 -7.80 -11.65
CA LYS A 62 1.60 -7.28 -11.59
C LYS A 62 1.18 -6.89 -10.17
N SER A 63 1.90 -7.37 -9.18
CA SER A 63 1.68 -7.06 -7.77
C SER A 63 2.83 -6.22 -7.21
N VAL A 64 2.55 -5.58 -6.10
CA VAL A 64 3.52 -4.95 -5.20
C VAL A 64 3.43 -5.64 -3.85
N HIS A 65 4.54 -5.71 -3.13
CA HIS A 65 4.56 -6.15 -1.74
C HIS A 65 4.62 -4.93 -0.83
N ILE A 66 3.82 -4.90 0.23
CA ILE A 66 3.82 -3.83 1.24
C ILE A 66 4.72 -4.27 2.39
N TYR A 67 5.74 -3.47 2.70
CA TYR A 67 6.62 -3.71 3.85
C TYR A 67 5.94 -3.31 5.16
N ASP A 68 6.51 -3.75 6.29
CA ASP A 68 5.99 -3.45 7.62
C ASP A 68 5.80 -1.94 7.84
N VAL A 69 6.75 -1.11 7.39
CA VAL A 69 6.64 0.36 7.46
C VAL A 69 5.41 0.87 6.70
N GLY A 70 5.12 0.29 5.53
CA GLY A 70 3.93 0.63 4.75
C GLY A 70 2.63 0.17 5.43
N LEU A 71 2.64 -0.96 6.12
CA LEU A 71 1.49 -1.46 6.89
C LEU A 71 1.19 -0.56 8.10
N GLU A 72 2.21 -0.21 8.88
CA GLU A 72 2.08 0.69 10.03
C GLU A 72 1.53 2.06 9.60
N GLN A 73 2.10 2.62 8.53
CA GLN A 73 1.64 3.88 7.98
C GLN A 73 0.19 3.80 7.47
N ALA A 74 -0.18 2.69 6.80
CA ALA A 74 -1.55 2.49 6.35
C ALA A 74 -2.55 2.41 7.52
N ARG A 75 -2.21 1.70 8.60
CA ARG A 75 -3.05 1.64 9.81
C ARG A 75 -3.26 3.04 10.42
N GLY A 76 -2.19 3.85 10.52
CA GLY A 76 -2.31 5.24 10.97
C GLY A 76 -3.21 6.10 10.07
N LEU A 77 -3.23 5.83 8.76
CA LEU A 77 -4.16 6.48 7.83
C LEU A 77 -5.60 6.03 8.03
N LEU A 78 -5.85 4.75 8.34
CA LEU A 78 -7.21 4.29 8.67
C LEU A 78 -7.74 5.01 9.91
N GLU A 79 -6.93 5.14 10.96
CA GLU A 79 -7.28 5.93 12.16
C GLU A 79 -7.56 7.40 11.82
N LYS A 80 -6.68 8.03 11.03
CA LYS A 80 -6.82 9.42 10.58
C LYS A 80 -8.14 9.68 9.86
N TYR A 81 -8.61 8.72 9.06
CA TYR A 81 -9.84 8.83 8.29
C TYR A 81 -11.07 8.21 8.97
N GLY A 82 -10.92 7.58 10.15
CA GLY A 82 -12.00 6.91 10.86
C GLY A 82 -12.52 5.66 10.13
N ILE A 83 -11.61 4.90 9.52
CA ILE A 83 -11.91 3.64 8.80
C ILE A 83 -11.57 2.46 9.71
N GLU A 84 -12.45 1.47 9.77
CA GLU A 84 -12.19 0.23 10.52
C GLU A 84 -11.15 -0.64 9.80
N ASP A 85 -10.23 -1.22 10.58
CA ASP A 85 -9.27 -2.21 10.08
C ASP A 85 -9.92 -3.60 10.03
N TRP A 86 -9.31 -4.53 9.29
CA TRP A 86 -9.69 -5.94 9.31
C TRP A 86 -9.46 -6.51 10.71
N GLU A 87 -10.45 -7.24 11.24
CA GLU A 87 -10.27 -8.05 12.45
C GLU A 87 -9.27 -9.18 12.13
N GLU A 88 -8.09 -9.16 12.77
CA GLU A 88 -7.13 -10.27 12.71
C GLU A 88 -7.66 -11.53 13.43
#